data_AF-A0A9Q0ZKP6-F1
#
_entry.id   AF-A0A9Q0ZKP6-F1
#
_cell.length_a   1.000
_cell.length_b   1.000
_cell.length_c   1.000
_cell.angle_alpha   90.00
_cell.angle_beta   90.00
_cell.angle_gamma   90.00
#
_symmetry.space_group_name_H-M   'P 1'
#
loop_
_entity.id
_entity.type
_entity.pdbx_description
1 polymer ?
#
loop_
_entity_poly.entity_id
_entity_poly.type
_entity_poly.pdbx_seq_one_letter_code
_entity_poly.pdbx_strand_id
1 'polypeptide(L)'
;MMKIFQRGLLSQRDRDAPRLTEGGFQFLLMDTNAQLWYIIREYISNSEERGTDPADLISFLLELSFHVTGEAYNINTLTEIQRNTIKDLAELGLVKLQQGRKESWFIPTKLATNLSVSLTDSSSRKQGYVVVETNFRLYAYSTSKLHCEILCLFSKIEYQLPNLIVGAITKESLYSAFENGITSDQIISFLQQNAHPRVAERLPSVPENVTDQIRLWEADLNRVEITPAHLYDEFPSKDTFEAACDYAREWNGLLWEDSKKMRVVVKAEIHMNMREFLRGQK
;
A
#
# COMPACT_ATOMS: atom_id res chain seq x y z
N MET A 1 -12.53 17.29 6.83
CA MET A 1 -11.76 16.11 7.29
C MET A 1 -11.62 15.07 6.18
N MET A 2 -12.70 14.43 5.70
CA MET A 2 -12.64 13.33 4.71
C MET A 2 -11.87 13.63 3.41
N LYS A 3 -11.96 14.83 2.83
CA LYS A 3 -11.26 15.15 1.56
C LYS A 3 -9.73 15.08 1.64
N ILE A 4 -9.15 15.26 2.82
CA ILE A 4 -7.68 15.22 3.01
C ILE A 4 -7.20 13.78 2.93
N PHE A 5 -7.87 12.86 3.63
CA PHE A 5 -7.55 11.42 3.61
C PHE A 5 -7.85 10.74 2.28
N GLN A 6 -8.62 11.40 1.41
CA GLN A 6 -8.90 10.88 0.06
C GLN A 6 -7.73 11.12 -0.90
N ARG A 7 -6.80 12.04 -0.59
CA ARG A 7 -5.64 12.31 -1.46
C ARG A 7 -4.76 11.07 -1.52
N GLY A 8 -4.52 10.57 -2.72
CA GLY A 8 -3.67 9.42 -2.95
C GLY A 8 -4.30 8.05 -2.68
N LEU A 9 -5.38 7.96 -1.90
CA LEU A 9 -6.10 6.69 -1.61
C LEU A 9 -7.34 6.47 -2.49
N LEU A 10 -8.04 7.54 -2.88
CA LEU A 10 -9.20 7.48 -3.77
C LEU A 10 -8.95 8.31 -5.02
N SER A 11 -9.29 7.74 -6.16
CA SER A 11 -9.41 8.45 -7.42
C SER A 11 -10.88 8.72 -7.71
N GLN A 12 -11.21 9.95 -8.04
CA GLN A 12 -12.54 10.33 -8.50
C GLN A 12 -12.38 11.00 -9.86
N ARG A 13 -12.84 10.33 -10.92
CA ARG A 13 -13.05 10.97 -12.22
C ARG A 13 -14.45 11.58 -12.21
N ASP A 14 -14.57 12.84 -12.62
CA ASP A 14 -15.69 13.78 -12.43
C ASP A 14 -17.11 13.23 -12.13
N ARG A 15 -17.56 12.15 -12.79
CA ARG A 15 -18.93 11.59 -12.64
C ARG A 15 -19.02 10.14 -12.17
N ASP A 16 -17.91 9.44 -12.03
CA ASP A 16 -17.91 8.05 -11.56
C ASP A 16 -17.85 8.00 -10.02
N ALA A 17 -18.35 6.89 -9.47
CA ALA A 17 -18.12 6.58 -8.06
C ALA A 17 -16.60 6.56 -7.77
N PRO A 18 -16.16 7.09 -6.62
CA PRO A 18 -14.74 7.08 -6.27
C PRO A 18 -14.21 5.64 -6.27
N ARG A 19 -13.06 5.42 -6.90
CA ARG A 19 -12.37 4.14 -6.97
C ARG A 19 -11.09 4.19 -6.16
N LEU A 20 -10.72 3.07 -5.55
CA LEU A 20 -9.43 2.95 -4.87
C LEU A 20 -8.29 3.11 -5.89
N THR A 21 -7.26 3.84 -5.49
CA THR A 21 -5.96 3.84 -6.17
C THR A 21 -5.14 2.64 -5.69
N GLU A 22 -3.99 2.40 -6.32
CA GLU A 22 -2.97 1.48 -5.82
C GLU A 22 -2.63 1.74 -4.33
N GLY A 23 -2.39 3.01 -3.97
CA GLY A 23 -2.17 3.41 -2.58
C GLY A 23 -3.37 3.11 -1.66
N GLY A 24 -4.59 3.23 -2.18
CA GLY A 24 -5.83 2.87 -1.48
C GLY A 24 -5.92 1.37 -1.18
N PHE A 25 -5.60 0.52 -2.15
CA PHE A 25 -5.57 -0.92 -1.93
C PHE A 25 -4.45 -1.33 -0.96
N GLN A 26 -3.26 -0.76 -1.11
CA GLN A 26 -2.16 -0.99 -0.18
C GLN A 26 -2.56 -0.60 1.24
N PHE A 27 -3.18 0.58 1.41
CA PHE A 27 -3.67 1.05 2.71
C PHE A 27 -4.62 0.03 3.36
N LEU A 28 -5.56 -0.55 2.61
CA LEU A 28 -6.51 -1.53 3.16
C LEU A 28 -5.85 -2.83 3.64
N LEU A 29 -4.70 -3.20 3.08
CA LEU A 29 -3.95 -4.41 3.43
C LEU A 29 -2.91 -4.19 4.54
N MET A 30 -2.66 -2.93 4.92
CA MET A 30 -1.79 -2.61 6.06
C MET A 30 -2.40 -3.07 7.39
N ASP A 31 -1.57 -3.26 8.41
CA ASP A 31 -2.06 -3.45 9.76
C ASP A 31 -2.76 -2.18 10.28
N THR A 32 -3.63 -2.34 11.27
CA THR A 32 -4.45 -1.22 11.78
C THR A 32 -3.62 -0.07 12.35
N ASN A 33 -2.45 -0.35 12.92
CA ASN A 33 -1.61 0.70 13.50
C ASN A 33 -0.90 1.48 12.38
N ALA A 34 -0.40 0.80 11.35
CA ALA A 34 0.14 1.45 10.16
C ALA A 34 -0.92 2.29 9.43
N GLN A 35 -2.14 1.78 9.27
CA GLN A 35 -3.28 2.54 8.73
C GLN A 35 -3.54 3.81 9.54
N LEU A 36 -3.57 3.68 10.87
CA LEU A 36 -3.80 4.81 11.77
C LEU A 36 -2.68 5.84 11.66
N TRP A 37 -1.42 5.41 11.65
CA TRP A 37 -0.27 6.31 11.50
C TRP A 37 -0.21 6.98 10.13
N TYR A 38 -0.63 6.30 9.07
CA TYR A 38 -0.78 6.91 7.75
C TYR A 38 -1.78 8.08 7.80
N ILE A 39 -2.95 7.85 8.39
CA ILE A 39 -3.99 8.86 8.60
C ILE A 39 -3.45 10.02 9.46
N ILE A 40 -2.83 9.72 10.60
CA ILE A 40 -2.31 10.76 11.52
C ILE A 40 -1.19 11.57 10.88
N ARG A 41 -0.29 10.94 10.12
CA ARG A 41 0.78 11.62 9.39
C ARG A 41 0.20 12.61 8.37
N GLU A 42 -0.75 12.16 7.55
CA GLU A 42 -1.43 13.05 6.60
C GLU A 42 -2.19 14.16 7.31
N TYR A 43 -2.79 13.88 8.47
CA TYR A 43 -3.46 14.89 9.28
C TYR A 43 -2.49 15.97 9.78
N ILE A 44 -1.29 15.59 10.24
CA ILE A 44 -0.24 16.51 10.69
C ILE A 44 0.35 17.29 9.50
N SER A 45 0.66 16.65 8.38
CA SER A 45 1.25 17.33 7.22
C SER A 45 0.33 18.39 6.62
N ASN A 46 -0.99 18.28 6.80
CA ASN A 46 -1.96 19.28 6.36
C ASN A 46 -2.37 20.27 7.48
N SER A 47 -1.70 20.27 8.65
CA SER A 47 -2.06 21.15 9.77
C SER A 47 -1.70 22.62 9.50
N GLU A 48 -0.63 22.86 8.73
CA GLU A 48 -0.17 24.21 8.36
C GLU A 48 -1.20 24.96 7.50
N GLU A 49 -1.88 24.27 6.57
CA GLU A 49 -2.98 24.83 5.77
C GLU A 49 -4.17 25.27 6.66
N ARG A 50 -4.27 24.71 7.88
CA ARG A 50 -5.30 25.04 8.87
C ARG A 50 -4.81 26.06 9.92
N GLY A 51 -3.60 26.58 9.79
CA GLY A 51 -3.00 27.53 10.74
C GLY A 51 -2.68 26.91 12.10
N THR A 52 -2.45 25.60 12.17
CA THR A 52 -2.06 24.90 13.41
C THR A 52 -0.61 24.46 13.32
N ASP A 53 0.19 24.80 14.33
CA ASP A 53 1.59 24.35 14.44
C ASP A 53 1.61 22.81 14.56
N PRO A 54 2.33 22.10 13.66
CA PRO A 54 2.47 20.65 13.76
C PRO A 54 3.06 20.19 15.11
N ALA A 55 3.91 20.99 15.75
CA ALA A 55 4.50 20.64 17.06
C ALA A 55 3.45 20.59 18.18
N ASP A 56 2.51 21.53 18.19
CA ASP A 56 1.41 21.57 19.15
C ASP A 56 0.46 20.38 18.94
N LEU A 57 0.20 20.04 17.68
CA LEU A 57 -0.66 18.91 17.32
C LEU A 57 -0.02 17.57 17.73
N ILE A 58 1.28 17.39 17.47
CA ILE A 58 2.02 16.19 17.90
C ILE A 58 2.01 16.09 19.42
N SER A 59 2.29 17.19 20.12
CA SER A 59 2.28 17.24 21.58
C SER A 59 0.92 16.80 22.14
N PHE A 60 -0.17 17.28 21.53
CA PHE A 60 -1.52 16.90 21.92
C PHE A 60 -1.88 15.44 21.61
N LEU A 61 -1.44 14.90 20.45
CA LEU A 61 -1.64 13.49 20.12
C LEU A 61 -0.90 12.57 21.08
N LEU A 62 0.32 12.95 21.48
CA LEU A 62 1.08 12.26 22.50
C LEU A 62 0.38 12.34 23.86
N GLU A 63 -0.09 13.52 24.26
CA GLU A 63 -0.87 13.69 25.49
C GLU A 63 -2.10 12.75 25.50
N LEU A 64 -2.88 12.74 24.41
CA LEU A 64 -4.04 11.87 24.24
C LEU A 64 -3.68 10.38 24.39
N SER A 65 -2.52 9.97 23.88
CA SER A 65 -2.07 8.60 23.94
C SER A 65 -1.72 8.10 25.36
N PHE A 66 -1.46 9.01 26.30
CA PHE A 66 -1.22 8.71 27.71
C PHE A 66 -2.49 8.73 28.58
N HIS A 67 -3.64 9.11 28.01
CA HIS A 67 -4.90 9.05 28.74
C HIS A 67 -5.38 7.61 28.95
N VAL A 68 -6.14 7.37 30.02
CA VAL A 68 -6.67 6.04 30.32
C VAL A 68 -7.87 5.74 29.41
N THR A 69 -7.83 4.60 28.72
CA THR A 69 -8.95 4.15 27.88
C THR A 69 -10.24 4.06 28.70
N GLY A 70 -11.32 4.68 28.21
CA GLY A 70 -12.63 4.58 28.86
C GLY A 70 -12.91 5.61 29.97
N GLU A 71 -11.90 6.38 30.41
CA GLU A 71 -12.12 7.49 31.33
C GLU A 71 -12.65 8.75 30.61
N ALA A 72 -13.47 9.54 31.31
CA ALA A 72 -14.08 10.74 30.78
C ALA A 72 -13.28 11.99 31.18
N TYR A 73 -12.79 12.73 30.19
CA TYR A 73 -12.01 13.96 30.36
C TYR A 73 -12.79 15.17 29.87
N ASN A 74 -12.69 16.30 30.58
CA ASN A 74 -13.50 17.47 30.29
C ASN A 74 -12.99 18.21 29.03
N ILE A 75 -13.87 18.52 28.08
CA ILE A 75 -13.52 19.23 26.84
C ILE A 75 -13.26 20.73 27.09
N ASN A 76 -13.76 21.28 28.20
CA ASN A 76 -13.60 22.70 28.54
C ASN A 76 -12.16 23.05 28.91
N THR A 77 -11.35 22.08 29.36
CA THR A 77 -9.93 22.30 29.70
C THR A 77 -9.05 22.46 28.46
N LEU A 78 -9.54 22.07 27.29
CA LEU A 78 -8.80 22.09 26.03
C LEU A 78 -8.77 23.50 25.42
N THR A 79 -7.75 23.76 24.60
CA THR A 79 -7.71 24.96 23.74
C THR A 79 -8.72 24.85 22.59
N GLU A 80 -9.00 25.95 21.90
CA GLU A 80 -9.91 25.93 20.74
C GLU A 80 -9.42 25.01 19.61
N ILE A 81 -8.10 24.99 19.37
CA ILE A 81 -7.45 24.11 18.40
C ILE A 81 -7.58 22.64 18.80
N GLN A 82 -7.34 22.33 20.08
CA GLN A 82 -7.50 20.99 20.63
C GLN A 82 -8.96 20.52 20.57
N ARG A 83 -9.93 21.41 20.82
CA ARG A 83 -11.37 21.11 20.68
C ARG A 83 -11.74 20.75 19.24
N ASN A 84 -11.20 21.44 18.25
CA ASN A 84 -11.43 21.10 16.85
C ASN A 84 -10.75 19.78 16.48
N THR A 85 -9.53 19.54 16.97
CA THR A 85 -8.80 18.28 16.77
C THR A 85 -9.56 17.09 17.39
N ILE A 86 -10.09 17.23 18.60
CA ILE A 86 -10.88 16.18 19.27
C ILE A 86 -12.14 15.81 18.48
N LYS A 87 -12.79 16.79 17.81
CA LYS A 87 -13.94 16.50 16.93
C LYS A 87 -13.51 15.67 15.72
N ASP A 88 -12.40 16.05 15.09
CA ASP A 88 -11.84 15.32 13.95
C ASP A 88 -11.42 13.89 14.36
N LEU A 89 -10.74 13.73 15.51
CA LEU A 89 -10.35 12.44 16.05
C LEU A 89 -11.55 11.58 16.47
N ALA A 90 -12.67 12.19 16.83
CA ALA A 90 -13.89 11.48 17.15
C ALA A 90 -14.59 10.89 15.92
N GLU A 91 -14.57 11.59 14.80
CA GLU A 91 -15.03 11.05 13.50
C GLU A 91 -14.19 9.86 13.04
N LEU A 92 -12.88 9.83 13.39
CA LEU A 92 -12.00 8.68 13.15
C LEU A 92 -12.16 7.55 14.18
N GLY A 93 -12.93 7.76 15.26
CA GLY A 93 -13.16 6.77 16.31
C GLY A 93 -12.03 6.63 17.33
N LEU A 94 -11.02 7.53 17.33
CA LEU A 94 -9.99 7.55 18.37
C LEU A 94 -10.56 8.00 19.71
N VAL A 95 -11.62 8.82 19.69
CA VAL A 95 -12.23 9.39 20.87
C VAL A 95 -13.75 9.33 20.74
N LYS A 96 -14.45 9.04 21.84
CA LYS A 96 -15.91 9.15 21.90
C LYS A 96 -16.29 10.45 22.59
N LEU A 97 -17.10 11.27 21.93
CA LEU A 97 -17.66 12.48 22.54
C LEU A 97 -18.93 12.14 23.32
N GLN A 98 -19.04 12.66 24.53
CA GLN A 98 -20.23 12.56 25.36
C GLN A 98 -20.66 13.95 25.80
N GLN A 99 -21.84 14.37 25.34
CA GLN A 99 -22.43 15.65 25.73
C GLN A 99 -23.32 15.47 26.97
N GLY A 100 -23.05 16.25 28.00
CA GLY A 100 -23.95 16.43 29.15
C GLY A 100 -24.82 17.68 29.01
N ARG A 101 -25.62 17.94 30.05
CA ARG A 101 -26.48 19.13 30.11
C ARG A 101 -25.73 20.45 30.29
N LYS A 102 -24.52 20.42 30.87
CA LYS A 102 -23.69 21.60 31.17
C LYS A 102 -22.22 21.44 30.75
N GLU A 103 -21.73 20.21 30.68
CA GLU A 103 -20.35 19.89 30.38
C GLU A 103 -20.28 18.89 29.23
N SER A 104 -19.19 18.91 28.48
CA SER A 104 -18.91 17.96 27.42
C SER A 104 -17.62 17.22 27.77
N TRP A 105 -17.63 15.91 27.57
CA TRP A 105 -16.49 15.04 27.85
C TRP A 105 -16.03 14.30 26.61
N PHE A 106 -14.76 13.94 26.60
CA PHE A 106 -14.16 13.08 25.61
C PHE A 106 -13.60 11.83 26.29
N ILE A 107 -13.82 10.67 25.67
CA ILE A 107 -13.42 9.36 26.20
C ILE A 107 -12.48 8.69 25.19
N PRO A 108 -11.18 8.54 25.50
CA PRO A 108 -10.22 7.87 24.63
C PRO A 108 -10.59 6.41 24.39
N THR A 109 -10.50 5.97 23.13
CA THR A 109 -10.67 4.56 22.76
C THR A 109 -9.33 3.83 22.72
N LYS A 110 -9.36 2.51 22.54
CA LYS A 110 -8.12 1.71 22.35
C LYS A 110 -7.29 2.17 21.16
N LEU A 111 -7.91 2.79 20.14
CA LEU A 111 -7.18 3.32 18.98
C LEU A 111 -6.31 4.52 19.37
N ALA A 112 -6.79 5.39 20.28
CA ALA A 112 -6.00 6.53 20.77
C ALA A 112 -4.78 6.09 21.57
N THR A 113 -4.94 5.12 22.48
CA THR A 113 -3.82 4.61 23.29
C THR A 113 -2.84 3.78 22.47
N ASN A 114 -3.29 3.15 21.37
CA ASN A 114 -2.40 2.43 20.48
C ASN A 114 -1.44 3.33 19.69
N LEU A 115 -1.67 4.65 19.64
CA LEU A 115 -0.77 5.61 19.01
C LEU A 115 0.64 5.56 19.63
N SER A 116 0.74 5.63 20.97
CA SER A 116 2.03 5.56 21.67
C SER A 116 2.61 4.16 21.74
N VAL A 117 1.76 3.14 21.88
CA VAL A 117 2.19 1.73 21.94
C VAL A 117 2.89 1.33 20.63
N SER A 118 2.43 1.83 19.48
CA SER A 118 3.05 1.56 18.18
C SER A 118 4.48 2.08 18.05
N LEU A 119 4.90 3.04 18.88
CA LEU A 119 6.29 3.55 18.90
C LEU A 119 7.23 2.67 19.73
N THR A 120 6.68 1.78 20.58
CA THR A 120 7.45 1.06 21.61
C THR A 120 7.35 -0.46 21.48
N ASP A 121 6.27 -1.02 20.92
CA ASP A 121 6.18 -2.46 20.70
C ASP A 121 5.15 -2.83 19.60
N SER A 122 5.62 -3.49 18.54
CA SER A 122 4.80 -4.01 17.42
C SER A 122 4.06 -5.32 17.79
N SER A 123 4.12 -5.74 19.05
CA SER A 123 3.81 -7.10 19.48
C SER A 123 2.35 -7.36 19.91
N SER A 124 1.48 -6.34 19.96
CA SER A 124 0.05 -6.55 20.27
C SER A 124 -0.70 -7.15 19.08
N ARG A 125 -0.35 -8.40 18.73
CA ARG A 125 -1.01 -9.19 17.70
C ARG A 125 -2.50 -9.29 18.04
N LYS A 126 -3.33 -8.59 17.27
CA LYS A 126 -4.77 -8.87 17.23
C LYS A 126 -4.93 -10.35 16.93
N GLN A 127 -5.95 -10.98 17.52
CA GLN A 127 -6.33 -12.33 17.12
C GLN A 127 -6.68 -12.29 15.63
N GLY A 128 -5.80 -12.90 14.81
CA GLY A 128 -6.09 -13.07 13.41
C GLY A 128 -7.30 -13.98 13.23
N TYR A 129 -7.88 -13.94 12.04
CA TYR A 129 -9.13 -14.63 11.72
C TYR A 129 -9.04 -15.47 10.45
N VAL A 130 -7.91 -15.43 9.73
CA VAL A 130 -7.73 -16.06 8.43
C VAL A 130 -6.93 -17.36 8.57
N VAL A 131 -7.36 -18.39 7.87
CA VAL A 131 -6.67 -19.67 7.72
C VAL A 131 -6.52 -19.95 6.24
N VAL A 132 -5.32 -20.29 5.81
CA VAL A 132 -5.02 -20.67 4.42
C VAL A 132 -4.47 -22.09 4.41
N GLU A 133 -5.04 -22.94 3.56
CA GLU A 133 -4.65 -24.33 3.39
C GLU A 133 -3.73 -24.53 2.17
N THR A 134 -3.05 -25.67 2.09
CA THR A 134 -2.12 -26.02 1.00
C THR A 134 -2.80 -26.16 -0.37
N ASN A 135 -4.12 -26.30 -0.41
CA ASN A 135 -4.94 -26.38 -1.62
C ASN A 135 -5.48 -25.01 -2.07
N PHE A 136 -4.91 -23.91 -1.57
CA PHE A 136 -5.32 -22.52 -1.84
C PHE A 136 -6.71 -22.13 -1.33
N ARG A 137 -7.32 -22.94 -0.45
CA ARG A 137 -8.56 -22.59 0.24
C ARG A 137 -8.29 -21.60 1.36
N LEU A 138 -9.13 -20.58 1.43
CA LEU A 138 -9.10 -19.51 2.42
C LEU A 138 -10.36 -19.57 3.27
N TYR A 139 -10.17 -19.58 4.58
CA TYR A 139 -11.24 -19.59 5.57
C TYR A 139 -11.05 -18.42 6.52
N ALA A 140 -12.02 -17.53 6.59
CA ALA A 140 -11.97 -16.36 7.45
C ALA A 140 -13.11 -16.36 8.47
N TYR A 141 -12.75 -16.47 9.75
CA TYR A 141 -13.67 -16.48 10.89
C TYR A 141 -14.06 -15.05 11.28
N SER A 142 -14.93 -14.44 10.49
CA SER A 142 -15.35 -13.05 10.68
C SER A 142 -16.79 -12.84 10.26
N THR A 143 -17.51 -12.01 11.03
CA THR A 143 -18.85 -11.50 10.69
C THR A 143 -18.81 -10.14 9.99
N SER A 144 -17.62 -9.50 9.97
CA SER A 144 -17.44 -8.16 9.40
C SER A 144 -17.52 -8.20 7.88
N LYS A 145 -18.43 -7.39 7.31
CA LYS A 145 -18.52 -7.17 5.85
C LYS A 145 -17.23 -6.57 5.29
N LEU A 146 -16.54 -5.71 6.04
CA LEU A 146 -15.27 -5.12 5.62
C LEU A 146 -14.21 -6.20 5.39
N HIS A 147 -14.11 -7.18 6.29
CA HIS A 147 -13.14 -8.27 6.12
C HIS A 147 -13.47 -9.12 4.88
N CYS A 148 -14.76 -9.30 4.56
CA CYS A 148 -15.16 -9.98 3.33
C CYS A 148 -14.69 -9.22 2.09
N GLU A 149 -14.96 -7.92 2.02
CA GLU A 149 -14.56 -7.08 0.88
C GLU A 149 -13.04 -6.99 0.72
N ILE A 150 -12.28 -6.92 1.82
CA ILE A 150 -10.81 -6.94 1.77
C ILE A 150 -10.30 -8.28 1.18
N LEU A 151 -10.91 -9.40 1.57
CA LEU A 151 -10.54 -10.71 1.01
C LEU A 151 -10.92 -10.85 -0.47
N CYS A 152 -12.02 -10.22 -0.91
CA CYS A 152 -12.40 -10.17 -2.33
C CYS A 152 -11.34 -9.50 -3.22
N LEU A 153 -10.45 -8.67 -2.66
CA LEU A 153 -9.41 -7.97 -3.42
C LEU A 153 -8.42 -8.92 -4.09
N PHE A 154 -8.15 -10.07 -3.46
CA PHE A 154 -7.14 -11.02 -3.94
C PHE A 154 -7.59 -12.48 -3.92
N SER A 155 -8.81 -12.77 -3.45
CA SER A 155 -9.39 -14.11 -3.42
C SER A 155 -10.80 -14.12 -3.99
N LYS A 156 -11.20 -15.28 -4.55
CA LYS A 156 -12.57 -15.51 -4.98
C LYS A 156 -13.38 -16.07 -3.82
N ILE A 157 -14.33 -15.30 -3.32
CA ILE A 157 -15.27 -15.77 -2.30
C ILE A 157 -16.27 -16.73 -2.95
N GLU A 158 -16.37 -17.94 -2.42
CA GLU A 158 -17.29 -18.96 -2.94
C GLU A 158 -18.63 -18.92 -2.21
N TYR A 159 -18.61 -18.80 -0.88
CA TYR A 159 -19.81 -18.67 -0.07
C TYR A 159 -19.52 -18.03 1.28
N GLN A 160 -20.52 -17.35 1.83
CA GLN A 160 -20.48 -16.71 3.13
C GLN A 160 -21.51 -17.36 4.06
N LEU A 161 -21.03 -17.85 5.20
CA LEU A 161 -21.82 -18.34 6.32
C LEU A 161 -21.84 -17.24 7.42
N PRO A 162 -22.73 -17.33 8.43
CA PRO A 162 -22.88 -16.26 9.42
C PRO A 162 -21.58 -15.83 10.12
N ASN A 163 -20.67 -16.78 10.41
CA ASN A 163 -19.42 -16.53 11.13
C ASN A 163 -18.17 -17.03 10.38
N LEU A 164 -18.33 -17.39 9.10
CA LEU A 164 -17.26 -17.98 8.30
C LEU A 164 -17.39 -17.54 6.83
N ILE A 165 -16.32 -16.96 6.31
CA ILE A 165 -16.18 -16.63 4.89
C ILE A 165 -15.29 -17.71 4.27
N VAL A 166 -15.77 -18.34 3.20
CA VAL A 166 -14.99 -19.35 2.46
C VAL A 166 -14.68 -18.84 1.08
N GLY A 167 -13.41 -18.87 0.73
CA GLY A 167 -12.91 -18.48 -0.58
C GLY A 167 -11.75 -19.36 -1.05
N ALA A 168 -11.26 -19.03 -2.22
CA ALA A 168 -10.08 -19.66 -2.81
C ALA A 168 -9.19 -18.58 -3.45
N ILE A 169 -7.88 -18.74 -3.31
CA ILE A 169 -6.90 -17.91 -4.03
C ILE A 169 -6.68 -18.57 -5.38
N THR A 170 -7.08 -17.89 -6.47
CA THR A 170 -6.92 -18.39 -7.83
C THR A 170 -5.97 -17.49 -8.62
N LYS A 171 -5.45 -17.99 -9.74
CA LYS A 171 -4.59 -17.20 -10.64
C LYS A 171 -5.31 -15.93 -11.10
N GLU A 172 -6.60 -16.06 -11.44
CA GLU A 172 -7.42 -14.95 -11.93
C GLU A 172 -7.68 -13.89 -10.85
N SER A 173 -7.96 -14.31 -9.60
CA SER A 173 -8.19 -13.35 -8.51
C SER A 173 -6.94 -12.55 -8.18
N LEU A 174 -5.77 -13.19 -8.25
CA LEU A 174 -4.50 -12.52 -8.05
C LEU A 174 -4.09 -11.63 -9.21
N TYR A 175 -4.35 -12.03 -10.44
CA TYR A 175 -4.06 -11.18 -11.60
C TYR A 175 -4.87 -9.88 -11.54
N SER A 176 -6.13 -9.97 -11.14
CA SER A 176 -6.94 -8.78 -10.88
C SER A 176 -6.39 -7.94 -9.72
N ALA A 177 -5.82 -8.55 -8.69
CA ALA A 177 -5.16 -7.83 -7.60
C ALA A 177 -3.89 -7.11 -8.07
N PHE A 178 -3.03 -7.79 -8.84
CA PHE A 178 -1.79 -7.24 -9.39
C PHE A 178 -2.04 -6.08 -10.35
N GLU A 179 -3.07 -6.17 -11.20
CA GLU A 179 -3.50 -5.06 -12.07
C GLU A 179 -3.95 -3.82 -11.28
N ASN A 180 -4.47 -4.01 -10.06
CA ASN A 180 -4.84 -2.94 -9.15
C ASN A 180 -3.64 -2.41 -8.31
N GLY A 181 -2.42 -2.91 -8.56
CA GLY A 181 -1.18 -2.50 -7.89
C GLY A 181 -0.97 -3.13 -6.51
N ILE A 182 -1.71 -4.18 -6.16
CA ILE A 182 -1.46 -4.95 -4.94
C ILE A 182 -0.30 -5.90 -5.20
N THR A 183 0.78 -5.87 -4.41
CA THR A 183 1.94 -6.75 -4.63
C THR A 183 1.78 -8.11 -3.95
N SER A 184 2.54 -9.12 -4.41
CA SER A 184 2.54 -10.45 -3.77
C SER A 184 2.92 -10.39 -2.29
N ASP A 185 3.94 -9.61 -1.95
CA ASP A 185 4.41 -9.46 -0.57
C ASP A 185 3.38 -8.76 0.33
N GLN A 186 2.57 -7.83 -0.21
CA GLN A 186 1.47 -7.22 0.54
C GLN A 186 0.39 -8.25 0.91
N ILE A 187 0.00 -9.10 -0.06
CA ILE A 187 -0.98 -10.17 0.18
C ILE A 187 -0.45 -11.17 1.20
N ILE A 188 0.80 -11.61 1.05
CA ILE A 188 1.44 -12.55 1.97
C ILE A 188 1.53 -11.94 3.37
N SER A 189 1.97 -10.69 3.48
CA SER A 189 2.05 -9.98 4.76
C SER A 189 0.69 -9.86 5.42
N PHE A 190 -0.36 -9.52 4.66
CA PHE A 190 -1.73 -9.46 5.16
C PHE A 190 -2.20 -10.81 5.72
N LEU A 191 -1.96 -11.90 4.97
CA LEU A 191 -2.34 -13.26 5.40
C LEU A 191 -1.59 -13.69 6.66
N GLN A 192 -0.30 -13.35 6.78
CA GLN A 192 0.52 -13.67 7.95
C GLN A 192 0.10 -12.85 9.19
N GLN A 193 -0.17 -11.56 9.03
CA GLN A 193 -0.58 -10.66 10.11
C GLN A 193 -1.97 -11.01 10.65
N ASN A 194 -2.88 -11.47 9.77
CA ASN A 194 -4.25 -11.83 10.12
C ASN A 194 -4.46 -13.34 10.29
N ALA A 195 -3.38 -14.11 10.42
CA ALA A 195 -3.44 -15.55 10.62
C ALA A 195 -4.13 -15.91 11.95
N HIS A 196 -5.09 -16.84 11.90
CA HIS A 196 -5.80 -17.32 13.09
C HIS A 196 -4.81 -17.87 14.14
N PRO A 197 -5.00 -17.63 15.46
CA PRO A 197 -4.03 -17.98 16.50
C PRO A 197 -3.49 -19.41 16.42
N ARG A 198 -4.37 -20.38 16.16
CA ARG A 198 -3.99 -21.80 16.00
C ARG A 198 -3.01 -22.07 14.85
N VAL A 199 -3.02 -21.22 13.83
CA VAL A 199 -2.15 -21.32 12.65
C VAL A 199 -0.97 -20.36 12.77
N ALA A 200 -1.14 -19.23 13.46
CA ALA A 200 -0.09 -18.27 13.73
C ALA A 200 1.04 -18.84 14.62
N GLU A 201 0.76 -19.89 15.40
CA GLU A 201 1.77 -20.64 16.15
C GLU A 201 2.65 -21.53 15.24
N ARG A 202 2.16 -21.88 14.05
CA ARG A 202 2.93 -22.64 13.05
C ARG A 202 3.88 -21.68 12.33
N LEU A 203 5.13 -22.08 12.18
CA LEU A 203 6.13 -21.39 11.36
C LEU A 203 6.43 -22.25 10.12
N PRO A 204 6.13 -21.76 8.91
CA PRO A 204 5.43 -20.52 8.57
C PRO A 204 3.91 -20.60 8.80
N SER A 205 3.28 -19.44 9.09
CA SER A 205 1.84 -19.33 9.36
C SER A 205 0.98 -19.45 8.10
N VAL A 206 1.55 -19.16 6.94
CA VAL A 206 0.97 -19.43 5.63
C VAL A 206 1.81 -20.54 4.99
N PRO A 207 1.19 -21.58 4.38
CA PRO A 207 1.94 -22.64 3.72
C PRO A 207 2.90 -22.13 2.63
N GLU A 208 4.13 -22.63 2.60
CA GLU A 208 5.19 -22.18 1.66
C GLU A 208 4.77 -22.32 0.21
N ASN A 209 4.10 -23.43 -0.13
CA ASN A 209 3.61 -23.65 -1.48
C ASN A 209 2.62 -22.57 -1.94
N VAL A 210 1.85 -21.98 -1.01
CA VAL A 210 0.95 -20.88 -1.33
C VAL A 210 1.74 -19.58 -1.50
N THR A 211 2.66 -19.26 -0.59
CA THR A 211 3.47 -18.03 -0.69
C THR A 211 4.31 -17.99 -1.97
N ASP A 212 4.93 -19.11 -2.33
CA ASP A 212 5.76 -19.22 -3.52
C ASP A 212 4.91 -19.10 -4.79
N GLN A 213 3.74 -19.72 -4.81
CA GLN A 213 2.86 -19.66 -5.97
C GLN A 213 2.31 -18.24 -6.21
N ILE A 214 1.99 -17.48 -5.16
CA ILE A 214 1.57 -16.08 -5.26
C ILE A 214 2.70 -15.25 -5.92
N ARG A 215 3.94 -15.41 -5.46
CA ARG A 215 5.11 -14.72 -6.02
C ARG A 215 5.40 -15.11 -7.47
N LEU A 216 5.29 -16.40 -7.79
CA LEU A 216 5.47 -16.90 -9.15
C LEU A 216 4.42 -16.31 -10.11
N TRP A 217 3.18 -16.14 -9.66
CA TRP A 217 2.12 -15.54 -10.47
C TRP A 217 2.33 -14.03 -10.71
N GLU A 218 2.88 -13.29 -9.74
CA GLU A 218 3.30 -11.90 -9.97
C GLU A 218 4.47 -11.82 -10.97
N ALA A 219 5.47 -12.70 -10.83
CA ALA A 219 6.60 -12.75 -11.75
C ALA A 219 6.20 -13.16 -13.18
N ASP A 220 5.18 -14.00 -13.35
CA ASP A 220 4.61 -14.37 -14.66
C ASP A 220 3.96 -13.15 -15.34
N LEU A 221 3.33 -12.26 -14.57
CA LEU A 221 2.74 -11.02 -15.08
C LEU A 221 3.82 -9.99 -15.47
N ASN A 222 4.89 -9.88 -14.66
CA ASN A 222 6.00 -8.95 -14.89
C ASN A 222 7.11 -9.52 -15.80
N ARG A 223 6.80 -10.55 -16.60
CA ARG A 223 7.80 -11.26 -17.42
C ARG A 223 8.33 -10.44 -18.60
N VAL A 224 7.56 -9.44 -19.06
CA VAL A 224 7.89 -8.65 -20.25
C VAL A 224 8.06 -7.19 -19.86
N GLU A 225 9.28 -6.68 -20.03
CA GLU A 225 9.58 -5.26 -19.89
C GLU A 225 9.57 -4.58 -21.26
N ILE A 226 8.91 -3.42 -21.34
CA ILE A 226 8.85 -2.61 -22.56
C ILE A 226 9.83 -1.45 -22.39
N THR A 227 10.94 -1.50 -23.14
CA THR A 227 11.96 -0.44 -23.14
C THR A 227 11.88 0.34 -24.46
N PRO A 228 11.57 1.66 -24.43
CA PRO A 228 11.66 2.50 -25.62
C PRO A 228 13.06 2.49 -26.23
N ALA A 229 13.16 2.16 -27.52
CA ALA A 229 14.43 1.93 -28.18
C ALA A 229 14.40 2.37 -29.65
N HIS A 230 15.58 2.64 -30.21
CA HIS A 230 15.77 2.87 -31.64
C HIS A 230 16.65 1.76 -32.23
N LEU A 231 16.22 1.27 -33.40
CA LEU A 231 16.99 0.37 -34.24
C LEU A 231 17.84 1.20 -35.20
N TYR A 232 19.14 0.89 -35.24
CA TYR A 232 20.06 1.32 -36.27
C TYR A 232 20.44 0.11 -37.11
N ASP A 233 20.24 0.22 -38.41
CA ASP A 233 20.56 -0.78 -39.42
C ASP A 233 21.28 -0.12 -40.62
N GLU A 234 21.59 -0.92 -41.63
CA GLU A 234 22.22 -0.47 -42.88
C GLU A 234 23.56 0.28 -42.68
N PHE A 235 24.40 -0.21 -41.76
CA PHE A 235 25.74 0.35 -41.58
C PHE A 235 26.59 0.19 -42.85
N PRO A 236 27.32 1.25 -43.25
CA PRO A 236 28.12 1.24 -44.48
C PRO A 236 29.34 0.33 -44.39
N SER A 237 29.86 0.07 -43.19
CA SER A 237 31.01 -0.80 -42.97
C SER A 237 30.93 -1.52 -41.63
N LYS A 238 31.70 -2.61 -41.49
CA LYS A 238 31.82 -3.32 -40.22
C LYS A 238 32.45 -2.44 -39.13
N ASP A 239 33.43 -1.61 -39.50
CA ASP A 239 34.14 -0.73 -38.56
C ASP A 239 33.21 0.35 -37.98
N THR A 240 32.33 0.92 -38.80
CA THR A 240 31.33 1.92 -38.34
C THR A 240 30.28 1.28 -37.43
N PHE A 241 29.90 0.02 -37.71
CA PHE A 241 29.04 -0.76 -36.82
C PHE A 241 29.72 -1.04 -35.47
N GLU A 242 30.97 -1.48 -35.47
CA GLU A 242 31.73 -1.76 -34.24
C GLU A 242 31.91 -0.48 -33.40
N ALA A 243 32.28 0.63 -34.03
CA ALA A 243 32.41 1.93 -33.36
C ALA A 243 31.08 2.42 -32.76
N ALA A 244 29.96 2.19 -33.46
CA ALA A 244 28.62 2.53 -32.96
C ALA A 244 28.22 1.66 -31.76
N CYS A 245 28.59 0.37 -31.76
CA CYS A 245 28.36 -0.52 -30.63
C CYS A 245 29.21 -0.12 -29.42
N ASP A 246 30.48 0.22 -29.62
CA ASP A 246 31.38 0.66 -28.55
C ASP A 246 30.90 1.97 -27.92
N TYR A 247 30.50 2.95 -28.75
CA TYR A 247 29.90 4.18 -28.25
C TYR A 247 28.61 3.92 -27.46
N ALA A 248 27.73 3.03 -27.94
CA ALA A 248 26.51 2.67 -27.21
C ALA A 248 26.79 1.94 -25.88
N ARG A 249 27.88 1.17 -25.79
CA ARG A 249 28.34 0.52 -24.54
C ARG A 249 28.90 1.54 -23.56
N GLU A 250 29.72 2.49 -24.03
CA GLU A 250 30.29 3.56 -23.20
C GLU A 250 29.20 4.40 -22.52
N TRP A 251 28.10 4.68 -23.23
CA TRP A 251 26.97 5.43 -22.70
C TRP A 251 25.91 4.56 -21.99
N ASN A 252 26.17 3.26 -21.79
CA ASN A 252 25.31 2.30 -21.08
C ASN A 252 23.85 2.21 -21.60
N GLY A 253 23.67 2.28 -22.92
CA GLY A 253 22.35 2.04 -23.52
C GLY A 253 22.35 1.26 -24.80
N LEU A 254 23.38 0.47 -25.06
CA LEU A 254 23.26 -0.71 -25.89
C LEU A 254 22.23 -1.68 -25.28
N LEU A 255 21.19 -2.02 -26.03
CA LEU A 255 20.17 -2.99 -25.61
C LEU A 255 20.36 -4.36 -26.29
N TRP A 256 20.72 -4.33 -27.58
CA TRP A 256 20.90 -5.54 -28.37
C TRP A 256 21.78 -5.27 -29.58
N GLU A 257 22.54 -6.26 -30.01
CA GLU A 257 23.37 -6.22 -31.21
C GLU A 257 23.29 -7.52 -32.01
N ASP A 258 23.36 -7.41 -33.34
CA ASP A 258 23.52 -8.53 -34.26
C ASP A 258 24.63 -8.23 -35.26
N SER A 259 25.80 -8.83 -35.02
CA SER A 259 26.99 -8.67 -35.84
C SER A 259 26.85 -9.26 -37.25
N LYS A 260 25.92 -10.20 -37.48
CA LYS A 260 25.74 -10.83 -38.80
C LYS A 260 24.96 -9.92 -39.75
N LYS A 261 23.96 -9.20 -39.22
CA LYS A 261 23.13 -8.27 -39.99
C LYS A 261 23.54 -6.80 -39.84
N MET A 262 24.57 -6.53 -39.02
CA MET A 262 25.01 -5.18 -38.65
C MET A 262 23.83 -4.36 -38.14
N ARG A 263 23.23 -4.81 -37.04
CA ARG A 263 22.08 -4.13 -36.41
C ARG A 263 22.37 -3.88 -34.95
N VAL A 264 22.01 -2.69 -34.49
CA VAL A 264 22.14 -2.33 -33.08
C VAL A 264 20.87 -1.66 -32.60
N VAL A 265 20.40 -2.05 -31.43
CA VAL A 265 19.26 -1.44 -30.75
C VAL A 265 19.79 -0.70 -29.54
N VAL A 266 19.46 0.57 -29.44
CA VAL A 266 19.88 1.44 -28.34
C VAL A 266 18.68 2.06 -27.64
N LYS A 267 18.85 2.39 -26.36
CA LYS A 267 17.83 3.10 -25.56
C LYS A 267 17.45 4.43 -26.20
N ALA A 268 16.18 4.80 -26.09
CA ALA A 268 15.67 6.07 -26.62
C ALA A 268 16.43 7.30 -26.10
N GLU A 269 16.91 7.25 -24.85
CA GLU A 269 17.67 8.32 -24.20
C GLU A 269 18.97 8.69 -24.93
N ILE A 270 19.63 7.71 -25.57
CA ILE A 270 20.95 7.89 -26.21
C ILE A 270 20.80 8.16 -27.71
N HIS A 271 19.57 8.17 -28.23
CA HIS A 271 19.31 8.32 -29.66
C HIS A 271 19.94 9.60 -30.25
N MET A 272 19.85 10.72 -29.52
CA MET A 272 20.41 12.00 -29.99
C MET A 272 21.94 11.96 -30.04
N ASN A 273 22.58 11.45 -28.99
CA ASN A 273 24.04 11.33 -28.91
C ASN A 273 24.59 10.39 -29.98
N MET A 274 23.93 9.24 -30.19
CA MET A 274 24.26 8.30 -31.26
C MET A 274 24.14 8.94 -32.64
N ARG A 275 23.11 9.77 -32.86
CA ARG A 275 22.91 10.47 -34.14
C ARG A 275 24.00 11.51 -34.41
N GLU A 276 24.47 12.21 -33.38
CA GLU A 276 25.58 13.15 -33.49
C GLU A 276 26.90 12.43 -33.77
N PHE A 277 27.18 11.34 -33.05
CA PHE A 277 28.36 10.50 -33.27
C PHE A 277 28.43 9.96 -34.71
N LEU A 278 27.32 9.38 -35.20
CA LEU A 278 27.24 8.86 -36.57
C LEU A 278 27.30 9.94 -37.65
N ARG A 279 26.90 11.18 -37.35
CA ARG A 279 27.07 12.32 -38.25
C ARG A 279 28.52 12.82 -38.29
N GLY A 280 29.25 12.71 -37.19
CA GLY A 280 30.67 13.08 -37.09
C GLY A 280 31.63 12.10 -37.76
N GLN A 281 31.18 10.87 -38.07
CA GLN A 281 31.96 9.85 -38.78
C GLN A 281 31.81 9.87 -40.32
N LYS A 282 31.09 10.86 -40.88
CA LYS A 282 30.97 11.04 -42.34
C LYS A 282 32.20 11.73 -42.95
#